data_AF-A0A7M7QGX1-F1
#
_entry.id   AF-A0A7M7QGX1-F1
#
_cell.length_a   1.000
_cell.length_b   1.000
_cell.length_c   1.000
_cell.angle_alpha   90.00
_cell.angle_beta   90.00
_cell.angle_gamma   90.00
#
_symmetry.space_group_name_H-M   'P 1'
#
loop_
_entity.id
_entity.type
_entity.pdbx_description
1 polymer ?
#
loop_
_entity_poly.entity_id
_entity_poly.type
_entity_poly.pdbx_seq_one_letter_code
_entity_poly.pdbx_strand_id
1 'polypeptide(L)'
;MRSDCPPAPITEAPTDLAERCDTAKCQLPYCFCSRDGTIIPGGLKPSDTPQMILLTFDGAVNHNNFDHYQKIFNSDRVNPNNCPLKGTFFISHEYCNYNMVQSLAHDGHEIATETISLQKGLEDKKYDEWVSEMIGMREILKHFSNISSSDVVGMRAPYLKPGRNTQYKVMEDFGYIYDSSIGVSPGKTPIWPYTLDYKIPHECKAGTCPTKSFPGVWEIPLNAHYVESYEGGHCPYLDQCVLHSHDAQEVFEWLQEDFSRSYDQNRAPYMMPFHTNWFQIKELEKGLHKFLDWATTLPDVYFVTATQALTWITDPKPIQSLTNYEGWECKKKNENDPGPPCNNANKCPLDFKPADANFTATRYMETCTECPNKYPWLGDAKGTGHPSDNYSVDRE
;
A
#
# COMPACT_ATOMS: atom_id res chain seq x y z
N MET A 1 -59.19 -16.37 18.29
CA MET A 1 -58.05 -15.62 18.85
C MET A 1 -57.00 -15.51 17.76
N ARG A 2 -56.93 -14.36 17.08
CA ARG A 2 -55.81 -14.06 16.17
C ARG A 2 -54.73 -13.44 17.04
N SER A 3 -53.57 -14.08 17.08
CA SER A 3 -52.37 -13.61 17.76
C SER A 3 -51.75 -12.49 16.95
N ASP A 4 -51.83 -11.26 17.46
CA ASP A 4 -51.09 -10.12 16.94
C ASP A 4 -49.60 -10.30 17.27
N CYS A 5 -48.77 -10.43 16.25
CA CYS A 5 -47.32 -10.39 16.37
C CYS A 5 -46.90 -8.91 16.49
N PRO A 6 -46.08 -8.51 17.48
CA PRO A 6 -45.63 -7.14 17.57
C PRO A 6 -44.75 -6.78 16.36
N PRO A 7 -44.86 -5.55 15.81
CA PRO A 7 -44.01 -5.11 14.72
C PRO A 7 -42.54 -5.12 15.16
N ALA A 8 -41.66 -5.56 14.27
CA ALA A 8 -40.22 -5.52 14.50
C ALA A 8 -39.78 -4.08 14.83
N PRO A 9 -38.81 -3.88 15.74
CA PRO A 9 -38.29 -2.55 16.04
C PRO A 9 -37.79 -1.91 14.75
N ILE A 10 -38.32 -0.73 14.43
CA ILE A 10 -37.77 0.11 13.36
C ILE A 10 -36.41 0.57 13.87
N THR A 11 -35.35 -0.11 13.48
CA THR A 11 -34.00 0.41 13.63
C THR A 11 -33.92 1.63 12.70
N GLU A 12 -33.88 2.83 13.26
CA GLU A 12 -33.53 4.02 12.49
C GLU A 12 -32.27 3.74 11.69
N ALA A 13 -32.29 4.07 10.40
CA ALA A 13 -31.11 3.93 9.55
C ALA A 13 -29.95 4.72 10.18
N PRO A 14 -28.71 4.20 10.20
CA PRO A 14 -27.58 4.93 10.79
C PRO A 14 -27.48 6.32 10.15
N THR A 15 -27.59 7.38 10.95
CA THR A 15 -27.69 8.77 10.50
C THR A 15 -26.38 9.36 9.97
N ASP A 16 -25.32 8.55 9.89
CA ASP A 16 -23.95 8.99 9.63
C ASP A 16 -23.29 8.13 8.52
N LEU A 17 -24.07 7.70 7.53
CA LEU A 17 -23.54 6.99 6.37
C LEU A 17 -23.01 7.99 5.33
N ALA A 18 -21.89 7.65 4.70
CA ALA A 18 -21.35 8.44 3.60
C ALA A 18 -22.36 8.57 2.46
N GLU A 19 -22.54 9.80 1.97
CA GLU A 19 -23.43 10.09 0.84
C GLU A 19 -22.80 9.64 -0.49
N ARG A 20 -23.61 9.52 -1.54
CA ARG A 20 -23.08 9.29 -2.89
C ARG A 20 -22.30 10.52 -3.37
N CYS A 21 -21.25 10.28 -4.15
CA CYS A 21 -20.41 11.32 -4.73
C CYS A 21 -21.22 12.48 -5.35
N ASP A 22 -21.00 13.68 -4.82
CA ASP A 22 -21.41 14.95 -5.43
C ASP A 22 -20.17 15.61 -6.04
N THR A 23 -19.98 15.42 -7.35
CA THR A 23 -18.82 15.93 -8.08
C THR A 23 -18.78 17.45 -8.16
N ALA A 24 -19.84 18.17 -7.78
CA ALA A 24 -19.80 19.63 -7.71
C ALA A 24 -19.11 20.10 -6.41
N LYS A 25 -19.27 19.33 -5.32
CA LYS A 25 -18.68 19.63 -4.00
C LYS A 25 -17.33 18.94 -3.77
N CYS A 26 -17.12 17.78 -4.38
CA CYS A 26 -15.85 17.06 -4.32
C CYS A 26 -14.91 17.55 -5.42
N GLN A 27 -13.97 18.43 -5.07
CA GLN A 27 -13.03 19.03 -6.02
C GLN A 27 -11.58 18.80 -5.61
N LEU A 28 -10.73 18.56 -6.61
CA LEU A 28 -9.28 18.51 -6.45
C LEU A 28 -8.74 19.86 -5.94
N PRO A 29 -7.65 19.88 -5.15
CA PRO A 29 -6.83 18.72 -4.75
C PRO A 29 -7.36 17.96 -3.53
N TYR A 30 -8.39 18.46 -2.84
CA TYR A 30 -8.78 17.98 -1.52
C TYR A 30 -9.73 16.78 -1.54
N CYS A 31 -10.54 16.64 -2.59
CA CYS A 31 -11.51 15.57 -2.73
C CYS A 31 -11.56 15.09 -4.17
N PHE A 32 -11.59 13.78 -4.37
CA PHE A 32 -11.83 13.20 -5.69
C PHE A 32 -12.75 11.99 -5.59
N CYS A 33 -13.86 12.06 -6.32
CA CYS A 33 -14.79 10.95 -6.44
C CYS A 33 -15.46 10.97 -7.81
N SER A 34 -16.00 9.83 -8.20
CA SER A 34 -16.95 9.72 -9.30
C SER A 34 -18.03 8.69 -8.97
N ARG A 35 -19.10 8.66 -9.75
CA ARG A 35 -20.26 7.79 -9.46
C ARG A 35 -19.90 6.30 -9.43
N ASP A 36 -18.97 5.89 -10.30
CA ASP A 36 -18.55 4.50 -10.48
C ASP A 36 -17.03 4.31 -10.38
N GLY A 37 -16.28 5.35 -10.00
CA GLY A 37 -14.85 5.28 -9.77
C GLY A 37 -13.99 5.25 -11.04
N THR A 38 -14.58 5.39 -12.24
CA THR A 38 -13.86 5.16 -13.51
C THR A 38 -13.35 6.43 -14.20
N ILE A 39 -13.77 7.61 -13.72
CA ILE A 39 -13.43 8.91 -14.34
C ILE A 39 -11.97 9.27 -14.09
N ILE A 40 -11.29 9.76 -15.13
CA ILE A 40 -9.89 10.23 -15.05
C ILE A 40 -9.84 11.58 -14.30
N PRO A 41 -8.94 11.74 -13.30
CA PRO A 41 -8.69 13.00 -12.63
C PRO A 41 -8.45 14.17 -13.61
N GLY A 42 -9.03 15.34 -13.33
CA GLY A 42 -8.90 16.52 -14.18
C GLY A 42 -9.64 16.46 -15.51
N GLY A 43 -10.37 15.38 -15.80
CA GLY A 43 -11.14 15.23 -17.05
C GLY A 43 -10.26 15.07 -18.29
N LEU A 44 -9.02 14.59 -18.12
CA LEU A 44 -8.10 14.31 -19.21
C LEU A 44 -8.64 13.18 -20.10
N LYS A 45 -8.23 13.18 -21.37
CA LYS A 45 -8.46 12.03 -22.26
C LYS A 45 -7.48 10.91 -21.90
N PRO A 46 -7.85 9.63 -22.09
CA PRO A 46 -6.91 8.53 -21.88
C PRO A 46 -5.58 8.70 -22.64
N SER A 47 -5.61 9.18 -23.88
CA SER A 47 -4.42 9.42 -24.71
C SER A 47 -3.47 10.50 -24.16
N ASP A 48 -3.97 11.39 -23.31
CA ASP A 48 -3.20 12.49 -22.71
C ASP A 48 -2.79 12.15 -21.27
N THR A 49 -3.18 10.98 -20.76
CA THR A 49 -3.00 10.55 -19.37
C THR A 49 -1.82 9.57 -19.26
N PRO A 50 -0.84 9.81 -18.38
CA PRO A 50 0.23 8.84 -18.14
C PRO A 50 -0.35 7.53 -17.62
N GLN A 51 0.18 6.41 -18.07
CA GLN A 51 -0.08 5.16 -17.38
C GLN A 51 0.88 5.02 -16.21
N MET A 52 0.35 5.14 -15.00
CA MET A 52 1.12 4.86 -13.79
C MET A 52 1.14 3.36 -13.50
N ILE A 53 2.30 2.82 -13.16
CA ILE A 53 2.47 1.47 -12.61
C ILE A 53 2.93 1.60 -11.16
N LEU A 54 2.22 0.96 -10.24
CA LEU A 54 2.54 0.96 -8.81
C LEU A 54 3.07 -0.41 -8.42
N LEU A 55 4.39 -0.57 -8.37
CA LEU A 55 5.02 -1.77 -7.80
C LEU A 55 4.91 -1.69 -6.28
N THR A 56 4.17 -2.60 -5.66
CA THR A 56 4.02 -2.64 -4.20
C THR A 56 4.44 -3.97 -3.61
N PHE A 57 5.08 -3.94 -2.45
CA PHE A 57 5.63 -5.13 -1.79
C PHE A 57 5.18 -5.17 -0.33
N ASP A 58 4.61 -6.30 0.06
CA ASP A 58 3.99 -6.45 1.38
C ASP A 58 4.78 -7.43 2.24
N GLY A 59 4.79 -7.17 3.54
CA GLY A 59 5.44 -7.98 4.56
C GLY A 59 6.84 -7.52 4.94
N ALA A 60 7.60 -8.43 5.55
CA ALA A 60 8.93 -8.13 6.07
C ALA A 60 9.99 -8.11 4.96
N VAL A 61 10.81 -7.06 4.94
CA VAL A 61 12.02 -6.99 4.10
C VAL A 61 13.16 -7.68 4.82
N ASN A 62 13.80 -8.66 4.19
CA ASN A 62 14.96 -9.37 4.75
C ASN A 62 15.78 -10.05 3.65
N HIS A 63 16.76 -10.85 4.08
CA HIS A 63 17.67 -11.57 3.16
C HIS A 63 16.98 -12.51 2.17
N ASN A 64 15.71 -12.89 2.38
CA ASN A 64 14.98 -13.73 1.43
C ASN A 64 14.48 -12.97 0.20
N ASN A 65 14.34 -11.64 0.29
CA ASN A 65 13.66 -10.85 -0.75
C ASN A 65 14.40 -9.59 -1.19
N PHE A 66 15.26 -9.02 -0.35
CA PHE A 66 15.95 -7.76 -0.63
C PHE A 66 16.74 -7.78 -1.94
N ASP A 67 17.49 -8.85 -2.21
CA ASP A 67 18.26 -9.00 -3.46
C ASP A 67 17.39 -9.06 -4.71
N HIS A 68 16.16 -9.59 -4.60
CA HIS A 68 15.19 -9.60 -5.69
C HIS A 68 14.67 -8.19 -5.96
N TYR A 69 14.34 -7.44 -4.90
CA TYR A 69 13.91 -6.05 -5.01
C TYR A 69 14.98 -5.17 -5.64
N GLN A 70 16.25 -5.33 -5.25
CA GLN A 70 17.38 -4.60 -5.84
C GLN A 70 17.55 -4.88 -7.35
N LYS A 71 17.28 -6.11 -7.82
CA LYS A 71 17.31 -6.43 -9.26
C LYS A 71 16.14 -5.81 -10.03
N ILE A 72 14.98 -5.64 -9.40
CA ILE A 72 13.81 -4.97 -9.99
C ILE A 72 14.15 -3.49 -10.21
N PHE A 73 14.66 -2.83 -9.16
CA PHE A 73 14.93 -1.40 -9.11
C PHE A 73 16.37 -1.01 -9.47
N ASN A 74 17.03 -1.83 -10.30
CA ASN A 74 18.36 -1.51 -10.77
C ASN A 74 18.38 -0.17 -11.54
N SER A 75 19.56 0.45 -11.61
CA SER A 75 19.75 1.76 -12.26
C SER A 75 19.63 1.74 -13.79
N ASP A 76 19.53 0.56 -14.41
CA ASP A 76 19.46 0.43 -15.87
C ASP A 76 18.05 0.70 -16.40
N ARG A 77 17.03 0.56 -15.55
CA ARG A 77 15.65 0.91 -15.86
C ARG A 77 15.35 2.34 -15.40
N VAL A 78 14.82 3.15 -16.29
CA VAL A 78 14.40 4.53 -15.99
C VAL A 78 13.03 4.83 -16.58
N ASN A 79 12.30 5.71 -15.91
CA ASN A 79 11.10 6.35 -16.43
C ASN A 79 11.43 7.33 -17.56
N PRO A 80 10.44 7.78 -18.36
CA PRO A 80 10.66 8.73 -19.46
C PRO A 80 11.29 10.09 -19.06
N ASN A 81 11.26 10.44 -17.78
CA ASN A 81 11.95 11.62 -17.23
C ASN A 81 13.40 11.34 -16.76
N ASN A 82 13.96 10.18 -17.13
CA ASN A 82 15.28 9.66 -16.72
C ASN A 82 15.45 9.42 -15.22
N CYS A 83 14.35 9.29 -14.47
CA CYS A 83 14.41 8.90 -13.07
C CYS A 83 14.32 7.39 -12.89
N PRO A 84 15.03 6.80 -11.90
CA PRO A 84 14.91 5.39 -11.58
C PRO A 84 13.47 5.02 -11.23
N LEU A 85 13.07 3.79 -11.53
CA LEU A 85 11.76 3.24 -11.15
C LEU A 85 11.62 3.29 -9.63
N LYS A 86 10.43 3.63 -9.15
CA LYS A 86 10.10 3.64 -7.72
C LYS A 86 9.01 2.62 -7.39
N GLY A 87 8.95 2.26 -6.12
CA GLY A 87 8.03 1.26 -5.58
C GLY A 87 7.64 1.64 -4.16
N THR A 88 6.61 0.98 -3.64
CA THR A 88 6.05 1.21 -2.31
C THR A 88 6.14 -0.08 -1.49
N PHE A 89 6.68 0.00 -0.27
CA PHE A 89 6.86 -1.16 0.59
C PHE A 89 5.95 -1.01 1.83
N PHE A 90 4.95 -1.87 1.95
CA PHE A 90 4.09 -1.96 3.13
C PHE A 90 4.74 -2.91 4.13
N ILE A 91 5.46 -2.35 5.10
CA ILE A 91 6.34 -3.12 5.98
C ILE A 91 5.56 -3.72 7.15
N SER A 92 5.73 -5.02 7.35
CA SER A 92 5.37 -5.72 8.59
C SER A 92 6.58 -5.91 9.51
N HIS A 93 6.39 -5.91 10.83
CA HIS A 93 7.50 -5.94 11.79
C HIS A 93 8.26 -7.27 11.87
N GLU A 94 7.55 -8.39 12.06
CA GLU A 94 8.21 -9.64 12.44
C GLU A 94 9.21 -10.12 11.38
N TYR A 95 10.45 -10.42 11.77
CA TYR A 95 11.56 -10.83 10.88
C TYR A 95 12.05 -9.79 9.87
N CYS A 96 11.75 -8.51 10.09
CA CYS A 96 12.23 -7.42 9.23
C CYS A 96 13.70 -7.04 9.53
N ASN A 97 14.45 -6.72 8.48
CA ASN A 97 15.78 -6.13 8.52
C ASN A 97 15.68 -4.62 8.29
N TYR A 98 15.78 -3.83 9.35
CA TYR A 98 15.60 -2.39 9.30
C TYR A 98 16.77 -1.63 8.65
N ASN A 99 17.96 -2.23 8.55
CA ASN A 99 19.05 -1.70 7.72
C ASN A 99 18.67 -1.76 6.22
N MET A 100 18.08 -2.87 5.78
CA MET A 100 17.59 -3.03 4.41
C MET A 100 16.40 -2.11 4.10
N VAL A 101 15.46 -1.95 5.04
CA VAL A 101 14.36 -0.98 4.90
C VAL A 101 14.89 0.45 4.78
N GLN A 102 15.91 0.82 5.57
CA GLN A 102 16.56 2.12 5.45
C GLN A 102 17.22 2.29 4.08
N SER A 103 17.83 1.22 3.53
CA SER A 103 18.38 1.26 2.16
C SER A 103 17.30 1.58 1.13
N LEU A 104 16.15 0.90 1.18
CA LEU A 104 15.05 1.15 0.24
C LEU A 104 14.55 2.60 0.32
N ALA A 105 14.36 3.11 1.55
CA ALA A 105 13.96 4.49 1.77
C ALA A 105 15.02 5.49 1.27
N HIS A 106 16.32 5.22 1.51
CA HIS A 106 17.42 6.06 1.04
C HIS A 106 17.48 6.14 -0.49
N ASP A 107 17.14 5.04 -1.15
CA ASP A 107 17.06 4.94 -2.61
C ASP A 107 15.78 5.61 -3.16
N GLY A 108 14.94 6.21 -2.31
CA GLY A 108 13.76 6.98 -2.67
C GLY A 108 12.51 6.13 -2.92
N HIS A 109 12.50 4.86 -2.48
CA HIS A 109 11.26 4.08 -2.43
C HIS A 109 10.39 4.56 -1.27
N GLU A 110 9.08 4.42 -1.43
CA GLU A 110 8.13 4.76 -0.39
C GLU A 110 8.04 3.63 0.64
N ILE A 111 8.09 4.00 1.92
CA ILE A 111 7.88 3.09 3.03
C ILE A 111 6.54 3.42 3.70
N ALA A 112 5.65 2.43 3.73
CA ALA A 112 4.32 2.49 4.31
C ALA A 112 4.18 1.41 5.40
N THR A 113 3.14 1.49 6.23
CA THR A 113 2.90 0.49 7.28
C THR A 113 1.97 -0.61 6.80
N GLU A 114 2.33 -1.87 7.05
CA GLU A 114 1.33 -2.94 7.12
C GLU A 114 0.84 -3.07 8.56
N THR A 115 1.44 -3.91 9.40
CA THR A 115 1.17 -3.97 10.86
C THR A 115 2.37 -4.54 11.62
N ILE A 116 2.36 -4.46 12.96
CA ILE A 116 3.37 -5.14 13.78
C ILE A 116 3.15 -6.65 13.74
N SER A 117 1.93 -7.10 14.05
CA SER A 117 1.69 -8.51 14.35
C SER A 117 1.10 -9.35 13.22
N LEU A 118 0.60 -8.71 12.14
CA LEU A 118 -0.21 -9.35 11.11
C LEU A 118 -1.39 -10.14 11.71
N GLN A 119 -1.96 -9.68 12.85
CA GLN A 119 -3.01 -10.44 13.53
C GLN A 119 -4.26 -10.63 12.66
N LYS A 120 -4.79 -11.86 12.68
CA LYS A 120 -6.08 -12.17 12.06
C LYS A 120 -7.22 -11.57 12.88
N GLY A 121 -8.23 -11.02 12.19
CA GLY A 121 -9.39 -10.43 12.85
C GLY A 121 -9.18 -8.98 13.26
N LEU A 122 -8.09 -8.33 12.84
CA LEU A 122 -7.85 -6.90 13.07
C LEU A 122 -9.02 -6.05 12.56
N GLU A 123 -9.68 -6.50 11.49
CA GLU A 123 -10.83 -5.84 10.86
C GLU A 123 -11.99 -5.53 11.84
N ASP A 124 -12.13 -6.31 12.91
CA ASP A 124 -13.20 -6.20 13.91
C ASP A 124 -12.67 -5.71 15.28
N LYS A 125 -11.39 -5.30 15.36
CA LYS A 125 -10.78 -4.77 16.59
C LYS A 125 -11.15 -3.31 16.83
N LYS A 126 -10.88 -2.87 18.06
CA LYS A 126 -11.16 -1.51 18.54
C LYS A 126 -10.06 -0.53 18.13
N TYR A 127 -10.36 0.75 18.31
CA TYR A 127 -9.46 1.88 18.01
C TYR A 127 -8.04 1.67 18.56
N ASP A 128 -7.89 1.40 19.85
CA ASP A 128 -6.57 1.26 20.50
C ASP A 128 -5.71 0.13 19.91
N GLU A 129 -6.33 -0.94 19.40
CA GLU A 129 -5.63 -2.04 18.74
C GLU A 129 -5.12 -1.59 17.36
N TRP A 130 -5.93 -0.88 16.59
CA TRP A 130 -5.50 -0.29 15.31
C TRP A 130 -4.37 0.73 15.51
N VAL A 131 -4.46 1.56 16.55
CA VAL A 131 -3.40 2.49 16.93
C VAL A 131 -2.11 1.73 17.28
N SER A 132 -2.20 0.70 18.11
CA SER A 132 -1.04 -0.10 18.53
C SER A 132 -0.34 -0.78 17.36
N GLU A 133 -1.10 -1.25 16.37
CA GLU A 133 -0.54 -1.88 15.16
C GLU A 133 0.08 -0.87 14.19
N MET A 134 -0.67 0.17 13.83
CA MET A 134 -0.26 1.11 12.77
C MET A 134 0.75 2.13 13.27
N ILE A 135 0.44 2.81 14.38
CA ILE A 135 1.31 3.84 14.95
C ILE A 135 2.52 3.22 15.61
N GLY A 136 2.34 2.05 16.24
CA GLY A 136 3.47 1.25 16.70
C GLY A 136 4.43 0.89 15.56
N MET A 137 3.91 0.45 14.41
CA MET A 137 4.76 0.14 13.25
C MET A 137 5.50 1.38 12.72
N ARG A 138 4.84 2.54 12.67
CA ARG A 138 5.44 3.82 12.29
C ARG A 138 6.58 4.20 13.25
N GLU A 139 6.38 4.05 14.56
CA GLU A 139 7.42 4.33 15.55
C GLU A 139 8.59 3.34 15.51
N ILE A 140 8.34 2.05 15.22
CA ILE A 140 9.39 1.06 14.96
C ILE A 140 10.23 1.47 13.75
N LEU A 141 9.61 1.86 12.62
CA LEU A 141 10.33 2.33 11.42
C LEU A 141 11.19 3.55 11.72
N LYS A 142 10.65 4.51 12.48
CA LYS A 142 11.39 5.69 12.91
C LYS A 142 12.62 5.35 13.73
N HIS A 143 12.46 4.47 14.72
CA HIS A 143 13.56 4.14 15.62
C HIS A 143 14.61 3.26 14.96
N PHE A 144 14.22 2.28 14.15
CA PHE A 144 15.15 1.25 13.67
C PHE A 144 15.59 1.41 12.22
N SER A 145 14.88 2.18 11.39
CA SER A 145 15.27 2.54 10.02
C SER A 145 15.59 4.03 9.83
N ASN A 146 15.47 4.85 10.87
CA ASN A 146 15.73 6.29 10.81
C ASN A 146 14.87 7.02 9.74
N ILE A 147 13.63 6.56 9.55
CA ILE A 147 12.64 7.15 8.63
C ILE A 147 11.75 8.09 9.43
N SER A 148 11.49 9.31 8.96
CA SER A 148 10.58 10.22 9.67
C SER A 148 9.16 9.66 9.70
N SER A 149 8.50 9.73 10.86
CA SER A 149 7.08 9.38 10.99
C SER A 149 6.20 10.17 10.01
N SER A 150 6.59 11.41 9.68
CA SER A 150 5.89 12.27 8.72
C SER A 150 5.93 11.76 7.27
N ASP A 151 6.90 10.91 6.94
CA ASP A 151 7.07 10.40 5.58
C ASP A 151 6.37 9.04 5.39
N VAL A 152 5.97 8.40 6.49
CA VAL A 152 5.22 7.13 6.51
C VAL A 152 3.72 7.43 6.51
N VAL A 153 3.22 7.83 5.34
CA VAL A 153 1.86 8.37 5.16
C VAL A 153 0.84 7.37 4.63
N GLY A 154 1.29 6.19 4.20
CA GLY A 154 0.45 5.12 3.67
C GLY A 154 0.29 3.96 4.64
N MET A 155 -0.87 3.31 4.60
CA MET A 155 -1.05 2.00 5.24
C MET A 155 -1.75 0.97 4.36
N ARG A 156 -1.58 -0.30 4.73
CA ARG A 156 -2.32 -1.43 4.20
C ARG A 156 -2.69 -2.38 5.34
N ALA A 157 -3.97 -2.69 5.46
CA ALA A 157 -4.50 -3.64 6.43
C ALA A 157 -4.09 -5.07 6.06
N PRO A 158 -3.78 -5.90 7.07
CA PRO A 158 -3.30 -7.26 6.83
C PRO A 158 -4.39 -8.07 6.13
N TYR A 159 -3.97 -8.91 5.18
CA TYR A 159 -4.86 -9.78 4.39
C TYR A 159 -5.91 -9.05 3.53
N LEU A 160 -5.72 -7.75 3.26
CA LEU A 160 -6.69 -6.90 2.54
C LEU A 160 -8.07 -6.92 3.18
N LYS A 161 -8.09 -6.85 4.52
CA LYS A 161 -9.31 -6.75 5.31
C LYS A 161 -9.37 -5.40 6.03
N PRO A 162 -9.99 -4.39 5.40
CA PRO A 162 -10.15 -3.08 6.01
C PRO A 162 -10.86 -3.13 7.37
N GLY A 163 -10.55 -2.21 8.28
CA GLY A 163 -11.04 -2.16 9.65
C GLY A 163 -12.32 -1.38 9.88
N ARG A 164 -13.31 -1.55 9.00
CA ARG A 164 -14.61 -0.86 9.04
C ARG A 164 -14.40 0.65 9.18
N ASN A 165 -15.09 1.32 10.08
CA ASN A 165 -14.87 2.74 10.36
C ASN A 165 -13.70 2.99 11.33
N THR A 166 -13.25 1.96 12.05
CA THR A 166 -12.25 2.10 13.10
C THR A 166 -10.87 2.43 12.52
N GLN A 167 -10.45 1.69 11.49
CA GLN A 167 -9.18 1.93 10.80
C GLN A 167 -9.07 3.38 10.31
N TYR A 168 -10.09 3.83 9.57
CA TYR A 168 -10.05 5.16 8.94
C TYR A 168 -10.18 6.29 9.96
N LYS A 169 -10.79 6.04 11.13
CA LYS A 169 -10.72 6.98 12.24
C LYS A 169 -9.30 7.12 12.79
N VAL A 170 -8.57 6.01 12.94
CA VAL A 170 -7.14 6.05 13.31
C VAL A 170 -6.32 6.77 12.25
N MET A 171 -6.59 6.54 10.97
CA MET A 171 -5.90 7.24 9.89
C MET A 171 -6.10 8.76 9.95
N GLU A 172 -7.34 9.21 10.10
CA GLU A 172 -7.70 10.63 10.23
C GLU A 172 -6.99 11.26 11.44
N ASP A 173 -7.05 10.59 12.59
CA ASP A 173 -6.49 11.10 13.84
C ASP A 173 -4.96 11.19 13.85
N PHE A 174 -4.27 10.28 13.17
CA PHE A 174 -2.81 10.20 13.15
C PHE A 174 -2.18 10.62 11.81
N GLY A 175 -2.95 11.32 10.96
CA GLY A 175 -2.43 11.94 9.74
C GLY A 175 -1.89 10.97 8.69
N TYR A 176 -2.46 9.76 8.57
CA TYR A 176 -2.25 8.97 7.36
C TYR A 176 -2.97 9.62 6.19
N ILE A 177 -2.31 9.67 5.03
CA ILE A 177 -2.87 10.27 3.82
C ILE A 177 -3.71 9.26 3.05
N TYR A 178 -3.25 8.00 2.99
CA TYR A 178 -3.93 6.99 2.19
C TYR A 178 -3.93 5.58 2.79
N ASP A 179 -5.00 4.86 2.48
CA ASP A 179 -5.14 3.41 2.63
C ASP A 179 -5.01 2.75 1.26
N SER A 180 -4.51 1.53 1.26
CA SER A 180 -4.56 0.66 0.09
C SER A 180 -4.92 -0.73 0.54
N SER A 181 -6.14 -0.90 1.05
CA SER A 181 -6.63 -2.17 1.59
C SER A 181 -7.89 -2.67 0.90
N ILE A 182 -8.61 -1.80 0.20
CA ILE A 182 -9.90 -2.14 -0.38
C ILE A 182 -9.69 -2.77 -1.76
N GLY A 183 -9.94 -4.09 -1.82
CA GLY A 183 -9.99 -4.83 -3.08
C GLY A 183 -11.22 -4.49 -3.91
N VAL A 184 -11.02 -4.30 -5.21
CA VAL A 184 -12.09 -4.12 -6.20
C VAL A 184 -12.35 -5.45 -6.89
N SER A 185 -13.62 -5.79 -7.05
CA SER A 185 -14.02 -6.92 -7.89
C SER A 185 -13.48 -6.78 -9.32
N PRO A 186 -13.12 -7.90 -9.96
CA PRO A 186 -12.62 -7.91 -11.33
C PRO A 186 -13.65 -7.29 -12.28
N GLY A 187 -13.20 -6.32 -13.06
CA GLY A 187 -14.02 -5.61 -14.03
C GLY A 187 -13.17 -5.21 -15.23
N LYS A 188 -13.86 -4.93 -16.35
CA LYS A 188 -13.20 -4.47 -17.57
C LYS A 188 -12.50 -3.14 -17.36
N THR A 189 -13.15 -2.21 -16.68
CA THR A 189 -12.62 -0.86 -16.43
C THR A 189 -12.15 -0.76 -14.99
N PRO A 190 -10.85 -0.51 -14.75
CA PRO A 190 -10.31 -0.37 -13.39
C PRO A 190 -10.77 0.95 -12.75
N ILE A 191 -10.75 0.96 -11.42
CA ILE A 191 -11.14 2.09 -10.57
C ILE A 191 -9.93 2.96 -10.27
N TRP A 192 -10.08 4.27 -10.44
CA TRP A 192 -9.11 5.27 -10.01
C TRP A 192 -9.12 5.44 -8.49
N PRO A 193 -8.00 5.82 -7.84
CA PRO A 193 -8.00 6.26 -6.45
C PRO A 193 -9.05 7.34 -6.18
N TYR A 194 -9.61 7.33 -4.98
CA TYR A 194 -10.69 8.24 -4.58
C TYR A 194 -10.56 8.62 -3.10
N THR A 195 -11.14 9.73 -2.70
CA THR A 195 -11.22 10.09 -1.29
C THR A 195 -12.46 9.51 -0.62
N LEU A 196 -12.37 9.29 0.69
CA LEU A 196 -13.44 8.76 1.52
C LEU A 196 -14.36 9.85 2.08
N ASP A 197 -14.33 11.06 1.52
CA ASP A 197 -15.35 12.10 1.74
C ASP A 197 -16.75 11.59 1.40
N TYR A 198 -16.86 10.74 0.39
CA TYR A 198 -18.10 10.16 -0.11
C TYR A 198 -18.04 8.63 -0.09
N LYS A 199 -19.21 8.01 -0.30
CA LYS A 199 -19.38 6.57 -0.38
C LYS A 199 -18.47 5.96 -1.45
N ILE A 200 -17.81 4.86 -1.10
CA ILE A 200 -17.03 4.00 -1.99
C ILE A 200 -17.82 3.69 -3.29
N PRO A 201 -17.22 3.88 -4.48
CA PRO A 201 -17.92 3.79 -5.76
C PRO A 201 -18.10 2.37 -6.32
N HIS A 202 -17.64 1.35 -5.59
CA HIS A 202 -17.72 -0.06 -5.99
C HIS A 202 -18.18 -0.96 -4.84
N GLU A 203 -18.38 -2.25 -5.13
CA GLU A 203 -18.74 -3.23 -4.12
C GLU A 203 -17.58 -3.45 -3.13
N CYS A 204 -17.91 -3.48 -1.83
CA CYS A 204 -16.98 -3.88 -0.78
C CYS A 204 -16.98 -5.41 -0.63
N LYS A 205 -16.09 -6.09 -1.36
CA LYS A 205 -16.01 -7.56 -1.32
C LYS A 205 -15.58 -8.10 0.04
N ALA A 206 -14.72 -7.38 0.76
CA ALA A 206 -14.25 -7.76 2.09
C ALA A 206 -15.36 -7.73 3.16
N GLY A 207 -16.45 -6.98 2.94
CA GLY A 207 -17.52 -6.80 3.93
C GLY A 207 -17.15 -5.95 5.15
N THR A 208 -15.94 -5.37 5.15
CA THR A 208 -15.36 -4.64 6.28
C THR A 208 -14.86 -3.25 5.87
N CYS A 209 -15.30 -2.72 4.73
CA CYS A 209 -14.98 -1.36 4.30
C CYS A 209 -15.66 -0.29 5.18
N PRO A 210 -15.18 0.96 5.18
CA PRO A 210 -15.82 2.05 5.91
C PRO A 210 -17.20 2.36 5.33
N THR A 211 -18.11 2.77 6.21
CA THR A 211 -19.47 3.17 5.85
C THR A 211 -19.75 4.65 6.11
N LYS A 212 -18.89 5.30 6.91
CA LYS A 212 -18.91 6.75 7.19
C LYS A 212 -17.98 7.51 6.25
N SER A 213 -18.11 8.82 6.24
CA SER A 213 -17.18 9.72 5.56
C SER A 213 -15.92 9.95 6.40
N PHE A 214 -14.76 9.93 5.75
CA PHE A 214 -13.44 10.27 6.29
C PHE A 214 -12.79 11.28 5.33
N PRO A 215 -13.16 12.57 5.43
CA PRO A 215 -12.73 13.60 4.49
C PRO A 215 -11.21 13.69 4.34
N GLY A 216 -10.72 13.73 3.10
CA GLY A 216 -9.29 13.86 2.80
C GLY A 216 -8.45 12.58 2.96
N VAL A 217 -9.01 11.50 3.51
CA VAL A 217 -8.35 10.18 3.48
C VAL A 217 -8.54 9.57 2.10
N TRP A 218 -7.43 9.23 1.44
CA TRP A 218 -7.44 8.59 0.13
C TRP A 218 -7.52 7.07 0.25
N GLU A 219 -8.25 6.43 -0.65
CA GLU A 219 -8.13 5.02 -0.95
C GLU A 219 -7.41 4.86 -2.30
N ILE A 220 -6.33 4.08 -2.31
CA ILE A 220 -5.71 3.56 -3.54
C ILE A 220 -6.18 2.10 -3.69
N PRO A 221 -7.28 1.87 -4.44
CA PRO A 221 -7.96 0.60 -4.43
C PRO A 221 -7.15 -0.47 -5.17
N LEU A 222 -7.21 -1.71 -4.68
CA LEU A 222 -6.57 -2.85 -5.36
C LEU A 222 -7.50 -3.41 -6.43
N ASN A 223 -7.34 -2.93 -7.66
CA ASN A 223 -8.02 -3.51 -8.81
C ASN A 223 -7.57 -4.95 -9.03
N ALA A 224 -8.47 -5.93 -8.82
CA ALA A 224 -8.12 -7.33 -9.03
C ALA A 224 -7.61 -7.55 -10.47
N HIS A 225 -6.53 -8.32 -10.59
CA HIS A 225 -5.94 -8.68 -11.87
C HIS A 225 -6.94 -9.47 -12.72
N TYR A 226 -6.92 -9.22 -14.03
CA TYR A 226 -7.92 -9.71 -14.97
C TYR A 226 -7.28 -9.92 -16.34
N VAL A 227 -7.50 -11.10 -16.89
CA VAL A 227 -7.33 -11.40 -18.32
C VAL A 227 -8.65 -11.93 -18.86
N GLU A 228 -8.91 -11.76 -20.15
CA GLU A 228 -10.19 -12.15 -20.76
C GLU A 228 -10.43 -13.65 -20.72
N SER A 229 -9.35 -14.44 -20.76
CA SER A 229 -9.40 -15.90 -20.68
C SER A 229 -9.77 -16.44 -19.29
N TYR A 230 -9.78 -15.59 -18.25
CA TYR A 230 -9.85 -15.96 -16.84
C TYR A 230 -8.69 -16.82 -16.33
N GLU A 231 -7.62 -16.99 -17.13
CA GLU A 231 -6.40 -17.66 -16.70
C GLU A 231 -5.75 -16.90 -15.54
N GLY A 232 -5.26 -17.61 -14.52
CA GLY A 232 -4.77 -16.99 -13.28
C GLY A 232 -5.87 -16.65 -12.27
N GLY A 233 -7.14 -16.63 -12.68
CA GLY A 233 -8.26 -16.22 -11.82
C GLY A 233 -8.25 -14.71 -11.50
N HIS A 234 -9.10 -14.31 -10.55
CA HIS A 234 -9.19 -12.92 -10.10
C HIS A 234 -8.57 -12.76 -8.73
N CYS A 235 -7.42 -12.12 -8.72
CA CYS A 235 -6.49 -12.06 -7.61
C CYS A 235 -6.14 -10.60 -7.34
N PRO A 236 -6.27 -10.12 -6.09
CA PRO A 236 -5.80 -8.79 -5.73
C PRO A 236 -4.27 -8.74 -5.56
N TYR A 237 -3.63 -9.87 -5.23
CA TYR A 237 -2.18 -10.04 -5.20
C TYR A 237 -1.69 -10.90 -6.35
N LEU A 238 -0.56 -10.55 -6.97
CA LEU A 238 0.00 -11.31 -8.09
C LEU A 238 0.39 -12.73 -7.68
N ASP A 239 0.92 -12.93 -6.47
CA ASP A 239 1.25 -14.26 -5.96
C ASP A 239 0.03 -15.14 -5.61
N GLN A 240 -1.18 -14.57 -5.62
CA GLN A 240 -2.42 -15.31 -5.48
C GLN A 240 -3.06 -15.67 -6.83
N CYS A 241 -2.53 -15.15 -7.93
CA CYS A 241 -2.94 -15.54 -9.26
C CYS A 241 -2.43 -16.95 -9.56
N VAL A 242 -3.31 -17.81 -10.06
CA VAL A 242 -2.98 -19.20 -10.36
C VAL A 242 -2.36 -19.30 -11.76
N LEU A 243 -1.13 -18.81 -11.89
CA LEU A 243 -0.34 -18.94 -13.11
C LEU A 243 0.32 -20.33 -13.11
N HIS A 244 -0.31 -21.29 -13.78
CA HIS A 244 0.19 -22.67 -13.87
C HIS A 244 1.42 -22.80 -14.78
N SER A 245 1.72 -21.75 -15.53
CA SER A 245 2.86 -21.69 -16.43
C SER A 245 4.18 -21.67 -15.66
N HIS A 246 5.08 -22.56 -16.05
CA HIS A 246 6.48 -22.52 -15.66
C HIS A 246 7.33 -21.92 -16.79
N ASP A 247 6.76 -20.98 -17.55
CA ASP A 247 7.44 -20.29 -18.63
C ASP A 247 7.38 -18.78 -18.45
N ALA A 248 8.56 -18.15 -18.52
CA ALA A 248 8.68 -16.71 -18.28
C ALA A 248 8.07 -15.86 -19.40
N GLN A 249 7.94 -16.40 -20.62
CA GLN A 249 7.31 -15.70 -21.73
C GLN A 249 5.79 -15.67 -21.54
N GLU A 250 5.17 -16.77 -21.13
CA GLU A 250 3.73 -16.82 -20.82
C GLU A 250 3.37 -15.89 -19.65
N VAL A 251 4.19 -15.83 -18.59
CA VAL A 251 4.00 -14.87 -17.49
C VAL A 251 4.09 -13.43 -18.00
N PHE A 252 5.06 -13.12 -18.86
CA PHE A 252 5.19 -11.80 -19.46
C PHE A 252 3.96 -11.41 -20.29
N GLU A 253 3.48 -12.31 -21.14
CA GLU A 253 2.30 -12.10 -21.98
C GLU A 253 1.04 -11.89 -21.13
N TRP A 254 0.88 -12.66 -20.05
CA TRP A 254 -0.20 -12.47 -19.10
C TRP A 254 -0.15 -11.10 -18.43
N LEU A 255 1.03 -10.66 -17.95
CA LEU A 255 1.20 -9.34 -17.35
C LEU A 255 0.94 -8.21 -18.36
N GLN A 256 1.30 -8.42 -19.62
CA GLN A 256 1.06 -7.47 -20.71
C GLN A 256 -0.43 -7.33 -21.00
N GLU A 257 -1.19 -8.43 -21.02
CA GLU A 257 -2.65 -8.41 -21.22
C GLU A 257 -3.35 -7.67 -20.08
N ASP A 258 -3.03 -8.00 -18.83
CA ASP A 258 -3.65 -7.35 -17.67
C ASP A 258 -3.27 -5.86 -17.56
N PHE A 259 -2.04 -5.48 -17.91
CA PHE A 259 -1.65 -4.08 -18.07
C PHE A 259 -2.47 -3.35 -19.14
N SER A 260 -2.69 -4.00 -20.30
CA SER A 260 -3.40 -3.40 -21.44
C SER A 260 -4.85 -3.04 -21.08
N ARG A 261 -5.46 -3.77 -20.14
CA ARG A 261 -6.79 -3.43 -19.59
C ARG A 261 -6.85 -2.00 -19.05
N SER A 262 -5.83 -1.54 -18.34
CA SER A 262 -5.78 -0.15 -17.87
C SER A 262 -5.32 0.80 -18.97
N TYR A 263 -4.25 0.43 -19.68
CA TYR A 263 -3.58 1.25 -20.66
C TYR A 263 -4.47 1.66 -21.84
N ASP A 264 -5.30 0.75 -22.34
CA ASP A 264 -6.18 0.99 -23.49
C ASP A 264 -7.55 1.57 -23.12
N GLN A 265 -7.85 1.66 -21.82
CA GLN A 265 -9.15 2.16 -21.31
C GLN A 265 -9.04 3.52 -20.64
N ASN A 266 -9.04 3.56 -19.31
CA ASN A 266 -9.13 4.78 -18.53
C ASN A 266 -7.81 5.14 -17.82
N ARG A 267 -6.71 4.42 -18.08
CA ARG A 267 -5.37 4.71 -17.54
C ARG A 267 -5.29 4.74 -16.01
N ALA A 268 -6.22 4.09 -15.30
CA ALA A 268 -6.13 3.99 -13.85
C ALA A 268 -4.77 3.38 -13.43
N PRO A 269 -4.20 3.76 -12.27
CA PRO A 269 -2.93 3.20 -11.83
C PRO A 269 -2.95 1.65 -11.86
N TYR A 270 -2.02 1.06 -12.59
CA TYR A 270 -1.85 -0.38 -12.66
C TYR A 270 -0.99 -0.83 -11.48
N MET A 271 -1.63 -1.27 -10.40
CA MET A 271 -0.94 -1.74 -9.21
C MET A 271 -0.54 -3.20 -9.38
N MET A 272 0.72 -3.50 -9.03
CA MET A 272 1.29 -4.84 -8.99
C MET A 272 1.75 -5.13 -7.55
N PRO A 273 0.87 -5.67 -6.71
CA PRO A 273 1.17 -5.98 -5.32
C PRO A 273 1.73 -7.41 -5.18
N PHE A 274 2.87 -7.52 -4.51
CA PHE A 274 3.64 -8.75 -4.37
C PHE A 274 3.92 -9.09 -2.92
N HIS A 275 3.89 -10.38 -2.58
CA HIS A 275 4.61 -10.93 -1.45
C HIS A 275 5.93 -11.59 -1.88
N THR A 276 6.74 -11.97 -0.89
CA THR A 276 7.97 -12.76 -1.11
C THR A 276 7.75 -14.04 -1.90
N ASN A 277 6.53 -14.61 -1.89
CA ASN A 277 6.19 -15.85 -2.58
C ASN A 277 6.37 -15.77 -4.09
N TRP A 278 6.10 -14.60 -4.70
CA TRP A 278 6.31 -14.39 -6.14
C TRP A 278 7.76 -14.69 -6.55
N PHE A 279 8.71 -14.31 -5.70
CA PHE A 279 10.15 -14.44 -5.94
C PHE A 279 10.70 -15.84 -5.64
N GLN A 280 9.88 -16.75 -5.11
CA GLN A 280 10.29 -18.14 -4.89
C GLN A 280 10.23 -18.96 -6.20
N ILE A 281 9.48 -18.48 -7.20
CA ILE A 281 9.35 -19.12 -8.51
C ILE A 281 10.12 -18.29 -9.54
N LYS A 282 11.20 -18.86 -10.09
CA LYS A 282 12.14 -18.15 -10.97
C LYS A 282 11.48 -17.67 -12.26
N GLU A 283 10.50 -18.41 -12.74
CA GLU A 283 9.77 -18.16 -13.98
C GLU A 283 8.87 -16.93 -13.83
N LEU A 284 8.24 -16.77 -12.65
CA LEU A 284 7.46 -15.57 -12.31
C LEU A 284 8.34 -14.32 -12.25
N GLU A 285 9.49 -14.40 -11.56
CA GLU A 285 10.45 -13.29 -11.48
C GLU A 285 11.02 -12.92 -12.86
N LYS A 286 11.38 -13.92 -13.70
CA LYS A 286 11.86 -13.66 -15.07
C LYS A 286 10.78 -13.03 -15.96
N GLY A 287 9.53 -13.48 -15.84
CA GLY A 287 8.40 -12.90 -16.55
C GLY A 287 8.15 -11.44 -16.13
N LEU A 288 8.27 -11.15 -14.83
CA LEU A 288 8.24 -9.78 -14.33
C LEU A 288 9.38 -8.93 -14.93
N HIS A 289 10.62 -9.43 -14.97
CA HIS A 289 11.71 -8.67 -15.59
C HIS A 289 11.47 -8.38 -17.07
N LYS A 290 10.96 -9.35 -17.84
CA LYS A 290 10.54 -9.14 -19.24
C LYS A 290 9.47 -8.04 -19.35
N PHE A 291 8.49 -8.06 -18.45
CA PHE A 291 7.44 -7.04 -18.39
C PHE A 291 8.01 -5.65 -18.11
N LEU A 292 8.88 -5.52 -17.11
CA LEU A 292 9.53 -4.25 -16.78
C LEU A 292 10.37 -3.72 -17.96
N ASP A 293 11.17 -4.58 -18.58
CA ASP A 293 12.00 -4.21 -19.72
C ASP A 293 11.14 -3.75 -20.91
N TRP A 294 10.02 -4.41 -21.17
CA TRP A 294 9.06 -3.98 -22.20
C TRP A 294 8.34 -2.67 -21.84
N ALA A 295 7.78 -2.57 -20.64
CA ALA A 295 6.98 -1.42 -20.21
C ALA A 295 7.80 -0.13 -20.18
N THR A 296 9.10 -0.20 -19.83
CA THR A 296 10.01 0.96 -19.88
C THR A 296 10.32 1.46 -21.30
N THR A 297 9.98 0.69 -22.35
CA THR A 297 10.07 1.16 -23.75
C THR A 297 8.91 2.08 -24.15
N LEU A 298 7.83 2.10 -23.36
CA LEU A 298 6.65 2.91 -23.63
C LEU A 298 6.87 4.36 -23.13
N PRO A 299 6.69 5.38 -23.99
CA PRO A 299 7.08 6.76 -23.67
C PRO A 299 6.15 7.45 -22.66
N ASP A 300 5.00 6.85 -22.37
CA ASP A 300 3.92 7.40 -21.54
C ASP A 300 3.62 6.55 -20.29
N VAL A 301 4.52 5.62 -19.95
CA VAL A 301 4.44 4.75 -18.77
C VAL A 301 5.42 5.20 -17.70
N TYR A 302 4.95 5.30 -16.45
CA TYR A 302 5.76 5.72 -15.31
C TYR A 302 5.60 4.76 -14.13
N PHE A 303 6.70 4.25 -13.61
CA PHE A 303 6.78 3.50 -12.36
C PHE A 303 7.01 4.46 -11.20
N VAL A 304 5.98 4.66 -10.40
CA VAL A 304 5.95 5.67 -9.33
C VAL A 304 5.52 5.05 -8.01
N THR A 305 5.83 5.73 -6.91
CA THR A 305 5.29 5.34 -5.61
C THR A 305 3.79 5.67 -5.51
N ALA A 306 3.12 5.12 -4.49
CA ALA A 306 1.73 5.43 -4.20
C ALA A 306 1.51 6.94 -3.94
N THR A 307 2.36 7.56 -3.10
CA THR A 307 2.34 9.00 -2.84
C THR A 307 2.59 9.80 -4.11
N GLN A 308 3.56 9.43 -4.94
CA GLN A 308 3.80 10.11 -6.22
C GLN A 308 2.59 10.04 -7.17
N ALA A 309 1.89 8.89 -7.20
CA ALA A 309 0.65 8.77 -7.96
C ALA A 309 -0.44 9.69 -7.43
N LEU A 310 -0.63 9.75 -6.11
CA LEU A 310 -1.57 10.69 -5.49
C LEU A 310 -1.20 12.15 -5.75
N THR A 311 0.08 12.51 -5.72
CA THR A 311 0.54 13.86 -6.08
C THR A 311 0.08 14.24 -7.49
N TRP A 312 0.21 13.34 -8.47
CA TRP A 312 -0.33 13.58 -9.82
C TRP A 312 -1.86 13.63 -9.85
N ILE A 313 -2.54 12.74 -9.12
CA ILE A 313 -4.01 12.69 -9.06
C ILE A 313 -4.58 13.98 -8.47
N THR A 314 -3.90 14.58 -7.49
CA THR A 314 -4.32 15.84 -6.86
C THR A 314 -4.12 17.07 -7.74
N ASP A 315 -3.15 17.05 -8.66
CA ASP A 315 -2.92 18.10 -9.67
C ASP A 315 -2.59 17.49 -11.05
N PRO A 316 -3.61 16.95 -11.76
CA PRO A 316 -3.40 16.17 -12.99
C PRO A 316 -2.77 16.99 -14.09
N LYS A 317 -1.65 16.49 -14.63
CA LYS A 317 -0.96 17.08 -15.79
C LYS A 317 -0.99 16.13 -16.99
N PRO A 318 -1.17 16.66 -18.22
CA PRO A 318 -1.09 15.84 -19.41
C PRO A 318 0.33 15.31 -19.61
N ILE A 319 0.45 14.16 -20.28
CA ILE A 319 1.72 13.44 -20.48
C ILE A 319 2.87 14.33 -20.99
N GLN A 320 2.59 15.29 -21.89
CA GLN A 320 3.62 16.19 -22.45
C GLN A 320 4.26 17.13 -21.41
N SER A 321 3.64 17.29 -20.25
CA SER A 321 4.14 18.13 -19.16
C SER A 321 4.93 17.35 -18.09
N LEU A 322 5.05 16.02 -18.22
CA LEU A 322 5.62 15.17 -17.16
C LEU A 322 7.14 15.04 -17.17
N THR A 323 7.82 15.46 -18.25
CA THR A 323 9.29 15.42 -18.30
C THR A 323 9.95 16.26 -17.21
N ASN A 324 9.33 17.39 -16.82
CA ASN A 324 9.81 18.30 -15.78
C ASN A 324 8.78 18.47 -14.64
N TYR A 325 7.99 17.42 -14.37
CA TYR A 325 6.99 17.47 -13.31
C TYR A 325 7.66 17.30 -11.95
N GLU A 326 7.62 18.35 -11.13
CA GLU A 326 8.33 18.43 -9.84
C GLU A 326 8.01 17.25 -8.92
N GLY A 327 6.76 16.81 -8.86
CA GLY A 327 6.34 15.70 -8.01
C GLY A 327 7.02 14.36 -8.31
N TRP A 328 7.58 14.19 -9.51
CA TRP A 328 8.27 12.97 -9.95
C TRP A 328 9.75 13.21 -10.28
N GLU A 329 10.31 14.37 -9.92
CA GLU A 329 11.74 14.62 -10.05
C GLU A 329 12.56 13.78 -9.05
N CYS A 330 13.71 13.27 -9.48
CA CYS A 330 14.61 12.45 -8.66
C CYS A 330 15.96 13.11 -8.35
N LYS A 331 16.18 14.35 -8.81
CA LYS A 331 17.44 15.08 -8.63
C LYS A 331 17.55 15.78 -7.28
N LYS A 332 16.41 16.10 -6.67
CA LYS A 332 16.33 16.67 -5.33
C LYS A 332 16.12 15.52 -4.35
N LYS A 333 17.04 15.34 -3.41
CA LYS A 333 16.74 14.57 -2.19
C LYS A 333 15.87 15.45 -1.30
N ASN A 334 14.80 14.89 -0.73
CA ASN A 334 14.02 15.61 0.25
C ASN A 334 14.85 15.76 1.53
N GLU A 335 14.63 16.85 2.27
CA GLU A 335 15.36 17.10 3.52
C GLU A 335 15.12 16.00 4.58
N ASN A 336 13.97 15.31 4.48
CA ASN A 336 13.60 14.21 5.38
C ASN A 336 14.08 12.84 4.90
N ASP A 337 14.60 12.71 3.67
CA ASP A 337 15.05 11.40 3.16
C ASP A 337 16.15 10.85 4.09
N PRO A 338 16.06 9.57 4.52
CA PRO A 338 17.05 9.03 5.43
C PRO A 338 18.44 9.03 4.80
N GLY A 339 19.45 9.26 5.63
CA GLY A 339 20.85 9.05 5.25
C GLY A 339 21.10 7.60 4.83
N PRO A 340 22.23 7.32 4.15
CA PRO A 340 22.55 5.97 3.71
C PRO A 340 22.60 5.01 4.90
N PRO A 341 22.23 3.73 4.70
CA PRO A 341 22.34 2.73 5.75
C PRO A 341 23.81 2.57 6.16
N CYS A 342 24.04 2.22 7.42
CA CYS A 342 25.35 1.86 7.94
C CYS A 342 25.92 0.62 7.23
N ASN A 343 27.24 0.59 7.05
CA ASN A 343 27.93 -0.53 6.39
C ASN A 343 27.88 -1.85 7.20
N ASN A 344 27.83 -1.75 8.53
CA ASN A 344 27.81 -2.90 9.44
C ASN A 344 26.60 -2.77 10.37
N ALA A 345 25.50 -3.43 10.01
CA ALA A 345 24.29 -3.46 10.85
C ALA A 345 24.53 -4.25 12.15
N ASN A 346 23.94 -3.77 13.23
CA ASN A 346 23.87 -4.51 14.49
C ASN A 346 22.92 -5.70 14.32
N LYS A 347 23.36 -6.89 14.73
CA LYS A 347 22.55 -8.11 14.73
C LYS A 347 22.08 -8.38 16.15
N CYS A 348 20.83 -8.09 16.44
CA CYS A 348 20.28 -8.09 17.79
C CYS A 348 19.54 -9.42 18.06
N PRO A 349 20.07 -10.34 18.89
CA PRO A 349 19.34 -11.51 19.36
C PRO A 349 18.44 -11.09 20.52
N LEU A 350 17.15 -10.87 20.23
CA LEU A 350 16.20 -10.28 21.16
C LEU A 350 15.25 -11.35 21.69
N ASP A 351 14.99 -11.32 23.00
CA ASP A 351 13.97 -12.16 23.61
C ASP A 351 12.58 -11.70 23.19
N PHE A 352 11.75 -12.64 22.73
CA PHE A 352 10.35 -12.41 22.40
C PHE A 352 9.49 -13.56 22.91
N LYS A 353 8.37 -13.24 23.58
CA LYS A 353 7.37 -14.22 23.98
C LYS A 353 6.04 -13.86 23.31
N PRO A 354 5.66 -14.57 22.23
CA PRO A 354 4.34 -14.42 21.63
C PRO A 354 3.23 -14.65 22.67
N ALA A 355 2.11 -13.96 22.53
CA ALA A 355 1.01 -14.04 23.50
C ALA A 355 0.39 -15.44 23.63
N ASP A 356 0.41 -16.21 22.54
CA ASP A 356 -0.08 -17.58 22.43
C ASP A 356 0.99 -18.65 22.74
N ALA A 357 2.25 -18.24 22.93
CA ALA A 357 3.36 -19.14 23.19
C ALA A 357 3.66 -19.29 24.68
N ASN A 358 3.88 -20.54 25.11
CA ASN A 358 4.29 -20.87 26.48
C ASN A 358 5.80 -20.70 26.73
N PHE A 359 6.58 -20.39 25.70
CA PHE A 359 8.03 -20.26 25.79
C PHE A 359 8.51 -18.94 25.17
N THR A 360 9.60 -18.42 25.70
CA THR A 360 10.33 -17.29 25.10
C THR A 360 11.20 -17.82 23.97
N ALA A 361 11.12 -17.20 22.80
CA ALA A 361 11.94 -17.49 21.65
C ALA A 361 12.86 -16.30 21.35
N THR A 362 13.99 -16.55 20.68
CA THR A 362 14.83 -15.48 20.16
C THR A 362 14.29 -15.01 18.81
N ARG A 363 14.24 -13.70 18.62
CA ARG A 363 14.04 -13.04 17.33
C ARG A 363 15.29 -12.26 16.98
N TYR A 364 15.75 -12.40 15.74
CA TYR A 364 16.86 -11.62 15.23
C TYR A 364 16.32 -10.37 14.54
N MET A 365 16.86 -9.22 14.91
CA MET A 365 16.56 -7.94 14.26
C MET A 365 17.86 -7.29 13.83
N GLU A 366 17.91 -6.75 12.61
CA GLU A 366 19.06 -6.03 12.09
C GLU A 366 18.73 -4.55 11.93
N THR A 367 19.59 -3.66 12.44
CA THR A 367 19.40 -2.19 12.41
C THR A 367 20.74 -1.47 12.48
N CYS A 368 20.79 -0.20 12.06
CA CYS A 368 21.93 0.67 12.28
C CYS A 368 21.97 1.35 13.65
N THR A 369 20.89 1.22 14.41
CA THR A 369 20.77 1.78 15.76
C THR A 369 21.24 0.78 16.82
N GLU A 370 21.39 1.25 18.06
CA GLU A 370 21.74 0.37 19.17
C GLU A 370 20.68 -0.73 19.36
N CYS A 371 21.11 -1.94 19.70
CA CYS A 371 20.17 -3.04 19.94
C CYS A 371 19.25 -2.71 21.12
N PRO A 372 17.92 -2.87 20.97
CA PRO A 372 16.99 -2.66 22.08
C PRO A 372 17.14 -3.76 23.14
N ASN A 373 16.53 -3.55 24.31
CA ASN A 373 16.59 -4.50 25.42
C ASN A 373 15.71 -5.75 25.18
N LYS A 374 14.61 -5.57 24.46
CA LYS A 374 13.65 -6.62 24.09
C LYS A 374 13.22 -6.47 22.64
N TYR A 375 12.63 -7.52 22.09
CA TYR A 375 12.06 -7.44 20.75
C TYR A 375 10.91 -6.43 20.75
N PRO A 376 10.97 -5.36 19.93
CA PRO A 376 9.88 -4.40 19.82
C PRO A 376 8.55 -5.11 19.53
N TRP A 377 7.46 -4.64 20.09
CA TRP A 377 6.15 -5.22 19.84
C TRP A 377 5.03 -4.23 20.19
N LEU A 378 3.78 -4.70 20.14
CA LEU A 378 2.61 -3.95 20.57
C LEU A 378 2.80 -3.41 22.00
N GLY A 379 2.70 -2.08 22.13
CA GLY A 379 2.87 -1.35 23.40
C GLY A 379 4.31 -1.10 23.84
N ASP A 380 5.32 -1.57 23.09
CA ASP A 380 6.75 -1.32 23.33
C ASP A 380 7.51 -1.26 21.99
N ALA A 381 7.17 -0.29 21.13
CA ALA A 381 7.75 -0.07 19.82
C ALA A 381 9.25 0.24 19.87
N LYS A 382 9.79 0.66 21.02
CA LYS A 382 11.22 0.92 21.22
C LYS A 382 11.98 -0.29 21.78
N GLY A 383 11.28 -1.37 22.15
CA GLY A 383 11.89 -2.56 22.74
C GLY A 383 12.59 -2.30 24.07
N THR A 384 12.01 -1.44 24.91
CA THR A 384 12.57 -1.08 26.23
C THR A 384 12.50 -2.23 27.24
N GLY A 385 11.57 -3.16 27.05
CA GLY A 385 11.20 -4.22 27.97
C GLY A 385 10.07 -3.85 28.95
N HIS A 386 9.52 -2.65 28.81
CA HIS A 386 8.43 -2.13 29.64
C HIS A 386 7.31 -1.56 28.76
N PRO A 387 6.24 -2.33 28.48
CA PRO A 387 5.12 -1.85 27.70
C PRO A 387 4.53 -0.58 28.31
N SER A 388 4.73 0.55 27.64
CA SER A 388 4.40 1.88 28.14
C SER A 388 4.09 2.88 27.02
N ASP A 389 4.07 2.41 25.77
CA ASP A 389 3.71 3.26 24.66
C ASP A 389 2.24 3.70 24.79
N ASN A 390 2.06 5.00 24.69
CA ASN A 390 0.76 5.64 24.69
C ASN A 390 0.77 6.68 23.59
N TYR A 391 0.18 6.31 22.45
CA TYR A 391 0.04 7.17 21.30
C TYR A 391 -1.23 8.00 21.48
N SER A 392 -1.08 9.32 21.52
CA SER A 392 -2.21 10.25 21.64
C SER A 392 -2.09 11.34 20.58
N VAL A 393 -3.20 11.67 19.95
CA VAL A 393 -3.31 12.67 18.88
C VAL A 393 -2.67 14.02 19.24
N ASP A 394 -2.73 14.42 20.51
CA ASP A 394 -2.21 15.71 21.00
C ASP A 394 -0.68 15.75 21.23
N ARG A 395 0.08 14.68 20.92
CA ARG A 395 1.50 14.53 21.31
C ARG A 395 2.50 14.37 20.16
N GLU A 396 2.08 14.44 18.90
CA GLU A 396 2.97 14.34 17.73
C GLU A 396 3.20 15.66 17.01
#